data_AF-A0A4V2RDZ1-F1
#
_entry.id   AF-A0A4V2RDZ1-F1
#
_cell.length_a   1.000
_cell.length_b   1.000
_cell.length_c   1.000
_cell.angle_alpha   90.00
_cell.angle_beta   90.00
_cell.angle_gamma   90.00
#
_symmetry.space_group_name_H-M   'P 1'
#
loop_
_entity.id
_entity.type
_entity.pdbx_description
1 polymer ?
#
loop_
_entity_poly.entity_id
_entity_poly.type
_entity_poly.pdbx_seq_one_letter_code
_entity_poly.pdbx_strand_id
1 'polypeptide(L)'
;MKRVLALLSACLMIFLVLGSQGSPVQAAEVLGEECGCHELQPLTGSERNKIVSTLLKSDEFKKVKAELKGANYQWDGAHAIEVVQPGPSMTLAGAYFNNQNGTKMVAAFILMNGDIVYGGLQPAEGEHQH
;
A
#
# COMPACT_ATOMS: atom_id res chain seq x y z
N MET A 1 48.28 17.63 18.14
CA MET A 1 47.37 18.11 17.08
C MET A 1 47.04 17.09 15.97
N LYS A 2 47.70 15.92 15.87
CA LYS A 2 47.41 14.92 14.81
C LYS A 2 46.13 14.11 15.06
N ARG A 3 45.78 13.84 16.33
CA ARG A 3 44.60 13.05 16.71
C ARG A 3 43.27 13.82 16.56
N VAL A 4 43.31 15.15 16.73
CA VAL A 4 42.14 16.02 16.56
C VAL A 4 41.79 16.20 15.07
N LEU A 5 42.82 16.26 14.20
CA LEU A 5 42.62 16.36 12.76
C LEU A 5 41.98 15.09 12.16
N ALA A 6 42.38 13.91 12.66
CA ALA A 6 41.77 12.65 12.27
C ALA A 6 40.29 12.53 12.70
N LEU A 7 39.94 13.07 13.88
CA LEU A 7 38.57 13.04 14.38
C LEU A 7 37.64 13.96 13.56
N LEU A 8 38.12 15.16 13.20
CA LEU A 8 37.37 16.12 12.38
C LEU A 8 37.11 15.60 10.96
N SER A 9 38.09 14.90 10.37
CA SER A 9 37.93 14.28 9.05
C SER A 9 36.89 13.17 9.02
N ALA A 10 36.78 12.38 10.10
CA ALA A 10 35.80 11.29 10.18
C ALA A 10 34.37 11.83 10.33
N CYS A 11 34.17 12.90 11.10
CA CYS A 11 32.86 13.54 11.24
C CYS A 11 32.37 14.17 9.92
N LEU A 12 33.26 14.72 9.09
CA LEU A 12 32.89 15.35 7.82
C LEU A 12 32.33 14.35 6.81
N MET A 13 32.85 13.11 6.78
CA MET A 13 32.36 12.08 5.85
C MET A 13 30.95 11.60 6.19
N ILE A 14 30.58 11.59 7.47
CA ILE A 14 29.23 11.17 7.92
C ILE A 14 28.17 12.20 7.49
N PHE A 15 28.50 13.50 7.51
CA PHE A 15 27.56 14.55 7.08
C PHE A 15 27.29 14.55 5.57
N LEU A 16 28.25 14.13 4.74
CA LEU A 16 28.08 14.08 3.28
C LEU A 16 27.11 12.97 2.83
N VAL A 17 27.02 11.87 3.58
CA VAL A 17 26.13 10.74 3.26
C VAL A 17 24.67 11.03 3.64
N LEU A 18 24.44 11.92 4.61
CA LEU A 18 23.09 12.31 5.06
C LEU A 18 22.47 13.45 4.22
N GLY A 19 23.23 14.05 3.31
CA GLY A 19 22.80 15.18 2.48
C GLY A 19 22.24 14.82 1.11
N SER A 20 22.40 13.57 0.64
CA SER A 20 21.79 13.12 -0.61
C SER A 20 20.34 12.70 -0.37
N GLN A 21 19.47 13.67 -0.09
CA GLN A 21 18.05 13.49 -0.33
C GLN A 21 17.88 13.31 -1.85
N GLY A 22 17.50 12.11 -2.27
CA GLY A 22 17.22 11.83 -3.66
C GLY A 22 16.15 12.79 -4.18
N SER A 23 16.49 13.55 -5.20
CA SER A 23 15.52 14.34 -5.94
C SER A 23 14.41 13.41 -6.45
N PRO A 24 13.11 13.71 -6.26
CA PRO A 24 12.08 12.97 -6.95
C PRO A 24 12.26 13.20 -8.45
N VAL A 25 12.61 12.13 -9.17
CA VAL A 25 12.64 12.13 -10.63
C VAL A 25 11.20 12.35 -11.09
N GLN A 26 10.91 13.51 -11.67
CA GLN A 26 9.74 13.71 -12.50
C GLN A 26 9.87 12.77 -13.71
N ALA A 27 9.04 11.74 -13.76
CA ALA A 27 8.91 10.89 -14.94
C ALA A 27 8.15 11.68 -16.01
N ALA A 28 8.84 12.02 -17.11
CA ALA A 28 8.23 12.63 -18.27
C ALA A 28 7.29 11.63 -18.98
N GLU A 29 6.06 12.08 -19.22
CA GLU A 29 5.01 11.35 -19.93
C GLU A 29 5.39 11.15 -21.40
N VAL A 30 5.34 9.91 -21.89
CA VAL A 30 5.38 9.61 -23.33
C VAL A 30 4.33 8.53 -23.68
N LEU A 31 3.21 9.04 -24.20
CA LEU A 31 2.36 8.51 -25.28
C LEU A 31 1.68 7.13 -25.09
N GLY A 32 0.35 7.15 -24.96
CA GLY A 32 -0.51 6.05 -25.41
C GLY A 32 -1.81 5.91 -24.63
N GLU A 33 -2.83 6.68 -25.04
CA GLU A 33 -4.24 6.61 -24.59
C GLU A 33 -4.49 6.87 -23.09
N GLU A 34 -5.54 7.63 -22.79
CA GLU A 34 -5.88 8.20 -21.48
C GLU A 34 -6.30 7.16 -20.43
N CYS A 35 -5.43 6.20 -20.10
CA CYS A 35 -5.46 5.53 -18.80
C CYS A 35 -4.60 6.37 -17.84
N GLY A 36 -5.01 7.61 -17.64
CA GLY A 36 -4.47 8.44 -16.59
C GLY A 36 -4.82 7.78 -15.26
N CYS A 37 -3.85 7.10 -14.65
CA CYS A 37 -3.85 6.87 -13.22
C CYS A 37 -3.88 8.26 -12.58
N HIS A 38 -5.08 8.82 -12.40
CA HIS A 38 -5.29 9.93 -11.48
C HIS A 38 -4.53 9.58 -10.21
N GLU A 39 -3.80 10.53 -9.62
CA GLU A 39 -3.03 10.26 -8.40
C GLU A 39 -3.95 9.61 -7.36
N LEU A 40 -3.88 8.27 -7.25
CA LEU A 40 -4.77 7.48 -6.42
C LEU A 40 -4.27 7.64 -4.98
N GLN A 41 -4.67 8.72 -4.34
CA GLN A 41 -4.36 8.93 -2.95
C GLN A 41 -5.28 8.07 -2.09
N PRO A 42 -4.75 7.33 -1.11
CA PRO A 42 -5.56 6.63 -0.14
C PRO A 42 -6.49 7.59 0.59
N LEU A 43 -7.76 7.21 0.70
CA LEU A 43 -8.71 7.93 1.54
C LEU A 43 -8.26 7.85 3.01
N THR A 44 -8.47 8.93 3.74
CA THR A 44 -8.15 9.02 5.17
C THR A 44 -9.36 9.48 5.98
N GLY A 45 -9.26 9.40 7.30
CA GLY A 45 -10.27 9.94 8.21
C GLY A 45 -11.63 9.23 8.18
N SER A 46 -12.70 10.01 8.33
CA SER A 46 -14.06 9.49 8.57
C SER A 46 -14.65 8.78 7.34
N GLU A 47 -14.32 9.24 6.14
CA GLU A 47 -14.79 8.64 4.89
C GLU A 47 -14.22 7.24 4.70
N ARG A 48 -12.90 7.09 4.87
CA ARG A 48 -12.23 5.79 4.90
C ARG A 48 -12.85 4.86 5.94
N ASN A 49 -13.11 5.36 7.15
CA ASN A 49 -13.70 4.53 8.22
C ASN A 49 -15.11 4.03 7.91
N LYS A 50 -15.94 4.82 7.21
CA LYS A 50 -17.26 4.35 6.75
C LYS A 50 -17.13 3.18 5.79
N ILE A 51 -16.26 3.31 4.78
CA ILE A 51 -16.02 2.28 3.77
C ILE A 51 -15.46 1.01 4.41
N VAL A 52 -14.47 1.15 5.29
CA VAL A 52 -13.90 0.02 6.02
C VAL A 52 -14.95 -0.66 6.89
N SER A 53 -15.80 0.09 7.60
CA SER A 53 -16.88 -0.52 8.36
C SER A 53 -17.87 -1.27 7.46
N THR A 54 -18.17 -0.77 6.27
CA THR A 54 -19.06 -1.44 5.31
C THR A 54 -18.42 -2.73 4.80
N LEU A 55 -17.15 -2.69 4.41
CA LEU A 55 -16.38 -3.87 3.99
C LEU A 55 -16.35 -4.93 5.10
N LEU A 56 -15.98 -4.58 6.33
CA LEU A 56 -15.85 -5.55 7.43
C LEU A 56 -17.17 -6.24 7.80
N LYS A 57 -18.30 -5.60 7.51
CA LYS A 57 -19.65 -6.15 7.74
C LYS A 57 -20.12 -7.03 6.59
N SER A 58 -19.50 -6.95 5.42
CA SER A 58 -19.91 -7.72 4.25
C SER A 58 -19.63 -9.21 4.42
N ASP A 59 -20.48 -10.03 3.81
CA ASP A 59 -20.30 -11.48 3.85
C ASP A 59 -19.13 -11.92 2.99
N GLU A 60 -18.86 -11.19 1.89
CA GLU A 60 -17.70 -11.44 1.03
C GLU A 60 -16.37 -11.29 1.80
N PHE A 61 -16.21 -10.23 2.57
CA PHE A 61 -15.01 -10.05 3.40
C PHE A 61 -14.89 -11.14 4.46
N LYS A 62 -15.99 -11.46 5.16
CA LYS A 62 -15.98 -12.51 6.20
C LYS A 62 -15.59 -13.87 5.61
N LYS A 63 -16.12 -14.21 4.44
CA LYS A 63 -15.81 -15.43 3.70
C LYS A 63 -14.32 -15.49 3.35
N VAL A 64 -13.80 -14.48 2.64
CA VAL A 64 -12.38 -14.42 2.24
C VAL A 64 -11.46 -14.46 3.48
N LYS A 65 -11.79 -13.71 4.53
CA LYS A 65 -11.03 -13.73 5.78
C LYS A 65 -11.01 -15.13 6.41
N ALA A 66 -12.13 -15.85 6.41
CA ALA A 66 -12.21 -17.20 6.95
C ALA A 66 -11.39 -18.19 6.12
N GLU A 67 -11.46 -18.10 4.78
CA GLU A 67 -10.68 -18.91 3.85
C GLU A 67 -9.17 -18.68 4.04
N LEU A 68 -8.73 -17.42 4.06
CA LEU A 68 -7.32 -17.05 4.27
C LEU A 68 -6.83 -17.47 5.66
N LYS A 69 -7.66 -17.32 6.69
CA LYS A 69 -7.34 -17.83 8.04
C LYS A 69 -7.17 -19.36 8.04
N GLY A 70 -8.03 -20.09 7.33
CA GLY A 70 -7.93 -21.54 7.16
C GLY A 70 -6.64 -21.96 6.43
N ALA A 71 -6.14 -21.10 5.53
CA ALA A 71 -4.86 -21.25 4.86
C ALA A 71 -3.65 -20.69 5.66
N ASN A 72 -3.83 -20.41 6.95
CA ASN A 72 -2.80 -19.90 7.87
C ASN A 72 -2.25 -18.50 7.54
N TYR A 73 -3.03 -17.66 6.86
CA TYR A 73 -2.72 -16.24 6.72
C TYR A 73 -3.12 -15.48 7.98
N GLN A 74 -2.29 -14.53 8.40
CA GLN A 74 -2.53 -13.66 9.55
C GLN A 74 -3.04 -12.31 9.07
N TRP A 75 -4.20 -11.88 9.56
CA TRP A 75 -4.79 -10.60 9.17
C TRP A 75 -4.18 -9.44 9.97
N ASP A 76 -3.77 -8.37 9.28
CA ASP A 76 -3.14 -7.19 9.90
C ASP A 76 -4.15 -6.27 10.61
N GLY A 77 -5.45 -6.57 10.49
CA GLY A 77 -6.52 -5.86 11.16
C GLY A 77 -7.08 -4.68 10.36
N ALA A 78 -8.13 -4.07 10.92
CA ALA A 78 -8.92 -3.06 10.23
C ALA A 78 -8.18 -1.74 9.95
N HIS A 79 -7.19 -1.40 10.78
CA HIS A 79 -6.41 -0.16 10.65
C HIS A 79 -5.49 -0.18 9.42
N ALA A 80 -5.06 -1.37 8.99
CA ALA A 80 -4.19 -1.56 7.85
C ALA A 80 -4.95 -1.50 6.50
N ILE A 81 -6.29 -1.54 6.50
CA ILE A 81 -7.04 -1.53 5.24
C ILE A 81 -6.82 -0.21 4.49
N GLU A 82 -6.34 -0.30 3.27
CA GLU A 82 -6.22 0.84 2.36
C GLU A 82 -7.48 0.96 1.52
N VAL A 83 -7.89 2.20 1.23
CA VAL A 83 -9.08 2.48 0.42
C VAL A 83 -8.71 3.54 -0.59
N VAL A 84 -8.95 3.28 -1.87
CA VAL A 84 -8.74 4.23 -2.96
C VAL A 84 -10.00 4.34 -3.82
N GLN A 85 -10.24 5.52 -4.38
CA GLN A 85 -11.38 5.79 -5.27
C GLN A 85 -10.86 6.20 -6.65
N PRO A 86 -10.63 5.23 -7.55
CA PRO A 86 -10.18 5.52 -8.91
C PRO A 86 -11.22 6.21 -9.78
N GLY A 87 -12.49 6.21 -9.36
CA GLY A 87 -13.55 6.93 -10.04
C GLY A 87 -14.79 7.08 -9.17
N PRO A 88 -15.77 7.88 -9.60
CA PRO A 88 -16.94 8.25 -8.80
C PRO A 88 -17.84 7.06 -8.42
N SER A 89 -17.80 5.97 -9.17
CA SER A 89 -18.63 4.77 -8.96
C SER A 89 -17.87 3.54 -8.48
N MET A 90 -16.55 3.67 -8.26
CA MET A 90 -15.69 2.54 -7.93
C MET A 90 -14.80 2.89 -6.74
N THR A 91 -14.87 2.05 -5.71
CA THR A 91 -13.97 2.09 -4.57
C THR A 91 -13.22 0.78 -4.49
N LEU A 92 -11.89 0.83 -4.37
CA LEU A 92 -11.07 -0.35 -4.12
C LEU A 92 -10.64 -0.32 -2.65
N ALA A 93 -10.72 -1.46 -1.99
CA ALA A 93 -10.23 -1.64 -0.62
C ALA A 93 -9.27 -2.82 -0.55
N GLY A 94 -8.06 -2.59 -0.04
CA GLY A 94 -7.04 -3.61 0.14
C GLY A 94 -6.92 -4.00 1.62
N ALA A 95 -7.24 -5.25 1.95
CA ALA A 95 -7.02 -5.80 3.29
C ALA A 95 -5.72 -6.61 3.33
N TYR A 96 -4.82 -6.27 4.25
CA TYR A 96 -3.51 -6.91 4.33
C TYR A 96 -3.49 -8.15 5.22
N PHE A 97 -2.74 -9.15 4.75
CA PHE A 97 -2.50 -10.39 5.44
C PHE A 97 -1.03 -10.79 5.28
N ASN A 98 -0.44 -11.42 6.29
CA ASN A 98 0.86 -12.07 6.17
C ASN A 98 0.69 -13.56 5.91
N ASN A 99 1.37 -14.10 4.90
CA ASN A 99 1.42 -15.55 4.70
C ASN A 99 2.41 -16.21 5.68
N GLN A 100 2.52 -17.54 5.64
CA GLN A 100 3.43 -18.29 6.53
C GLN A 100 4.91 -17.94 6.37
N ASN A 101 5.31 -17.38 5.22
CA ASN A 101 6.67 -16.96 4.93
C ASN A 101 6.93 -15.50 5.35
N GLY A 102 5.96 -14.84 5.98
CA GLY A 102 6.04 -13.42 6.33
C GLY A 102 5.88 -12.46 5.15
N THR A 103 5.49 -12.95 3.97
CA THR A 103 5.18 -12.09 2.83
C THR A 103 3.87 -11.38 3.10
N LYS A 104 3.88 -10.05 2.99
CA LYS A 104 2.69 -9.23 3.06
C LYS A 104 1.91 -9.36 1.75
N MET A 105 0.66 -9.76 1.88
CA MET A 105 -0.29 -9.98 0.80
C MET A 105 -1.46 -9.02 0.97
N VAL A 106 -2.07 -8.59 -0.13
CA VAL A 106 -3.26 -7.76 -0.15
C VAL A 106 -4.41 -8.51 -0.80
N ALA A 107 -5.50 -8.65 -0.06
CA ALA A 107 -6.78 -9.12 -0.55
C ALA A 107 -7.55 -7.88 -1.05
N ALA A 108 -7.73 -7.77 -2.37
CA ALA A 108 -8.42 -6.66 -3.00
C ALA A 108 -9.93 -6.88 -3.00
N PHE A 109 -10.69 -5.84 -2.68
CA PHE A 109 -12.15 -5.82 -2.76
C PHE A 109 -12.59 -4.63 -3.60
N ILE A 110 -13.48 -4.89 -4.56
CA ILE A 110 -14.05 -3.89 -5.45
C ILE A 110 -15.46 -3.61 -4.95
N LEU A 111 -15.72 -2.35 -4.57
CA LEU A 111 -17.02 -1.87 -4.15
C LEU A 111 -17.61 -1.02 -5.27
N MET A 112 -18.71 -1.46 -5.85
CA MET A 112 -19.40 -0.78 -6.96
C MET A 112 -20.91 -0.95 -6.78
N ASN A 113 -21.67 0.15 -6.91
CA ASN A 113 -23.14 0.14 -6.85
C ASN A 113 -23.76 -0.55 -5.61
N GLY A 114 -23.03 -0.61 -4.48
CA GLY A 114 -23.47 -1.27 -3.26
C GLY A 114 -23.06 -2.75 -3.15
N ASP A 115 -22.55 -3.34 -4.22
CA ASP A 115 -21.99 -4.68 -4.22
C ASP A 115 -20.51 -4.66 -3.83
N ILE A 116 -20.05 -5.74 -3.19
CA ILE A 116 -18.65 -5.94 -2.81
C ILE A 116 -18.19 -7.27 -3.40
N VAL A 117 -17.19 -7.19 -4.28
CA VAL A 117 -16.64 -8.34 -4.99
C VAL A 117 -15.18 -8.52 -4.59
N TYR A 118 -14.78 -9.76 -4.32
CA TYR A 118 -13.37 -10.09 -4.09
C TYR A 118 -12.60 -10.08 -5.42
N GLY A 119 -11.58 -9.23 -5.51
CA GLY A 119 -10.73 -9.06 -6.68
C GLY A 119 -9.47 -9.94 -6.71
N GLY A 120 -9.19 -10.68 -5.62
CA GLY A 120 -8.06 -11.60 -5.54
C GLY A 120 -7.03 -11.26 -4.46
N LEU A 121 -6.03 -12.13 -4.33
CA LEU A 121 -4.90 -12.01 -3.40
C LEU A 121 -3.61 -11.84 -4.19
N GLN A 122 -2.83 -10.81 -3.87
CA GLN A 122 -1.54 -10.55 -4.51
C GLN A 122 -0.49 -10.09 -3.48
N PRO A 123 0.82 -10.21 -3.76
CA PRO A 123 1.84 -9.59 -2.93
C PRO A 123 1.62 -8.07 -2.80
N ALA A 124 1.82 -7.52 -1.62
CA ALA A 124 1.64 -6.09 -1.34
C ALA A 124 2.72 -5.21 -2.02
N GLU A 125 3.90 -5.77 -2.23
CA GLU A 125 4.97 -5.20 -3.03
C GLU A 125 5.01 -5.98 -4.34
N GLY A 126 4.53 -5.36 -5.42
CA GLY A 126 4.72 -5.92 -6.74
C GLY A 126 6.20 -5.80 -7.11
N GLU A 127 6.82 -6.92 -7.50
CA GLU A 127 7.87 -6.88 -8.51
C GLU A 127 7.26 -6.26 -9.78
N HIS A 128 7.23 -4.92 -9.83
CA HIS A 128 7.09 -4.20 -11.08
C HIS A 128 8.41 -4.37 -11.82
N GLN A 129 8.62 -5.55 -12.41
CA GLN A 129 9.65 -5.73 -13.42
C GLN A 129 9.21 -4.87 -14.61
N HIS A 130 9.88 -3.72 -14.70
CA HIS A 130 9.84 -2.80 -15.82
C HIS A 130 10.15 -3.48 -17.16
#